data_AF-A0A968LHD9-F1
#
_entry.id   AF-A0A968LHD9-F1
#
_cell.length_a   1.000
_cell.length_b   1.000
_cell.length_c   1.000
_cell.angle_alpha   90.00
_cell.angle_beta   90.00
_cell.angle_gamma   90.00
#
_symmetry.space_group_name_H-M   'P 1'
#
loop_
_entity.id
_entity.type
_entity.pdbx_description
1 polymer ?
#
loop_
_entity_poly.entity_id
_entity_poly.type
_entity_poly.pdbx_seq_one_letter_code
_entity_poly.pdbx_strand_id
1 'polypeptide(L)'
;MLLGMGSLSGAELAGERIEVALETQDQEDEHSCFSDNTHRDIITNALGIQNVYLGRYGSSDGPGIYDLVAARDQALADRLAAEIQASVDAAMAIPEPFDVAIVEHREAVEAVVDALRVQSDTIVEVAALFDITLALE
;
A
#
# COMPACT_ATOMS: atom_id res chain seq x y z
N MET A 1 -12.69 0.55 -8.11
CA MET A 1 -11.78 1.15 -7.11
C MET A 1 -11.15 0.06 -6.24
N LEU A 2 -11.94 -0.81 -5.58
CA LEU A 2 -11.41 -1.89 -4.75
C LEU A 2 -10.40 -2.81 -5.46
N LEU A 3 -10.67 -3.23 -6.70
CA LEU A 3 -9.70 -4.00 -7.50
C LEU A 3 -8.38 -3.24 -7.68
N GLY A 4 -8.43 -1.97 -8.07
CA GLY A 4 -7.24 -1.15 -8.25
C GLY A 4 -6.45 -0.95 -6.95
N MET A 5 -7.13 -0.75 -5.81
CA MET A 5 -6.46 -0.65 -4.51
C MET A 5 -5.81 -1.97 -4.09
N GLY A 6 -6.54 -3.09 -4.22
CA GLY A 6 -6.02 -4.41 -3.86
C GLY A 6 -4.84 -4.82 -4.74
N SER A 7 -4.99 -4.68 -6.08
CA SER A 7 -3.91 -4.99 -7.03
C SER A 7 -2.70 -4.09 -6.81
N LEU A 8 -2.90 -2.76 -6.66
CA LEU A 8 -1.80 -1.85 -6.36
C LEU A 8 -1.12 -2.21 -5.04
N SER A 9 -1.88 -2.56 -4.00
CA SER A 9 -1.33 -2.86 -2.68
C SER A 9 -0.48 -4.13 -2.68
N GLY A 10 -1.10 -5.27 -3.01
CA GLY A 10 -0.49 -6.59 -2.86
C GLY A 10 0.46 -6.94 -4.01
N ALA A 11 -0.10 -7.24 -5.18
CA ALA A 11 0.67 -7.74 -6.31
C ALA A 11 1.72 -6.73 -6.79
N GLU A 12 1.30 -5.47 -6.95
CA GLU A 12 2.07 -4.46 -7.67
C GLU A 12 3.06 -3.70 -6.79
N LEU A 13 2.64 -3.17 -5.64
CA LEU A 13 3.52 -2.38 -4.78
C LEU A 13 4.33 -3.30 -3.87
N ALA A 14 3.69 -4.23 -3.16
CA ALA A 14 4.41 -5.14 -2.27
C ALA A 14 5.25 -6.15 -3.06
N GLY A 15 4.66 -6.85 -4.03
CA GLY A 15 5.35 -7.86 -4.83
C GLY A 15 6.35 -7.26 -5.81
N GLU A 16 5.86 -6.69 -6.92
CA GLU A 16 6.72 -6.33 -8.05
C GLU A 16 7.64 -5.13 -7.80
N ARG A 17 7.22 -4.13 -7.01
CA ARG A 17 7.98 -2.88 -6.82
C ARG A 17 8.89 -2.87 -5.59
N ILE A 18 8.66 -3.73 -4.60
CA ILE A 18 9.43 -3.76 -3.36
C ILE A 18 10.12 -5.11 -3.18
N GLU A 19 9.35 -6.21 -3.19
CA GLU A 19 9.88 -7.53 -2.85
C GLU A 19 10.91 -8.04 -3.87
N VAL A 20 10.73 -7.77 -5.17
CA VAL A 20 11.73 -8.15 -6.19
C VAL A 20 13.11 -7.58 -5.87
N ALA A 21 13.23 -6.26 -5.70
CA ALA A 21 14.50 -5.62 -5.36
C ALA A 21 15.02 -6.06 -3.98
N LEU A 22 14.13 -6.26 -3.01
CA LEU A 22 14.48 -6.75 -1.68
C LEU A 22 15.07 -8.17 -1.72
N GLU A 23 14.55 -9.05 -2.58
CA GLU A 23 15.04 -10.42 -2.74
C GLU A 23 16.35 -10.47 -3.51
N THR A 24 16.47 -9.70 -4.60
CA THR A 24 17.67 -9.68 -5.44
C THR A 24 18.81 -8.88 -4.82
N GLN A 25 18.50 -7.93 -3.92
CA GLN A 25 19.46 -6.98 -3.36
C GLN A 25 20.18 -6.17 -4.45
N ASP A 26 19.53 -5.98 -5.61
CA ASP A 26 20.11 -5.31 -6.76
C ASP A 26 19.46 -3.93 -6.95
N GLN A 27 20.30 -2.90 -7.08
CA GLN A 27 19.88 -1.55 -7.41
C GLN A 27 19.17 -1.51 -8.76
N GLU A 28 19.54 -2.35 -9.73
CA GLU A 28 18.92 -2.34 -11.06
C GLU A 28 17.47 -2.85 -11.04
N ASP A 29 17.06 -3.55 -9.99
CA ASP A 29 15.71 -4.07 -9.82
C ASP A 29 14.78 -3.11 -9.05
N GLU A 30 15.29 -2.01 -8.46
CA GLU A 30 14.41 -0.99 -7.87
C GLU A 30 13.74 -0.10 -8.93
N HIS A 31 12.47 0.24 -8.71
CA HIS A 31 11.59 0.81 -9.72
C HIS A 31 12.12 2.09 -10.40
N SER A 32 12.81 2.94 -9.63
CA SER A 32 13.33 4.24 -10.07
C SER A 32 14.86 4.34 -9.93
N CYS A 33 15.55 3.22 -10.20
CA CYS A 33 16.99 2.99 -10.04
C CYS A 33 17.92 4.11 -10.58
N PHE A 34 17.55 4.77 -11.68
CA PHE A 34 18.39 5.83 -12.27
C PHE A 34 18.27 7.19 -11.56
N SER A 35 17.34 7.34 -10.63
CA SER A 35 17.00 8.63 -10.02
C SER A 35 16.98 8.62 -8.48
N ASP A 36 17.28 7.47 -7.87
CA ASP A 36 17.20 7.22 -6.42
C ASP A 36 15.84 7.62 -5.81
N ASN A 37 14.75 7.54 -6.57
CA ASN A 37 13.43 8.06 -6.19
C ASN A 37 12.47 6.99 -5.67
N THR A 38 12.87 5.71 -5.65
CA THR A 38 12.01 4.56 -5.33
C THR A 38 11.29 4.71 -3.99
N HIS A 39 11.97 5.20 -2.94
CA HIS A 39 11.37 5.49 -1.63
C HIS A 39 10.16 6.45 -1.73
N ARG A 40 10.25 7.51 -2.55
CA ARG A 40 9.14 8.46 -2.76
C ARG A 40 8.02 7.86 -3.57
N ASP A 41 8.36 7.02 -4.54
CA ASP A 41 7.35 6.31 -5.34
C ASP A 41 6.53 5.38 -4.44
N ILE A 42 7.18 4.65 -3.52
CA ILE A 42 6.49 3.79 -2.55
C ILE A 42 5.56 4.62 -1.64
N ILE A 43 6.08 5.69 -1.04
CA ILE A 43 5.29 6.58 -0.17
C ILE A 43 4.07 7.14 -0.91
N THR A 44 4.26 7.63 -2.13
CA THR A 44 3.18 8.28 -2.89
C THR A 44 2.14 7.28 -3.39
N ASN A 45 2.51 6.04 -3.72
CA ASN A 45 1.56 4.98 -4.03
C ASN A 45 0.73 4.60 -2.79
N ALA A 46 1.36 4.43 -1.61
CA ALA A 46 0.65 4.16 -0.36
C ALA A 46 -0.33 5.30 0.01
N LEU A 47 0.10 6.56 -0.12
CA LEU A 47 -0.78 7.72 0.03
C LEU A 47 -1.92 7.73 -0.99
N GLY A 48 -1.66 7.31 -2.22
CA GLY A 48 -2.70 7.16 -3.26
C GLY A 48 -3.82 6.21 -2.83
N ILE A 49 -3.47 5.07 -2.24
CA ILE A 49 -4.43 4.11 -1.67
C ILE A 49 -5.24 4.77 -0.54
N GLN A 50 -4.57 5.47 0.38
CA GLN A 50 -5.22 6.19 1.47
C GLN A 50 -6.19 7.27 0.97
N ASN A 51 -5.77 8.06 0.00
CA ASN A 51 -6.57 9.15 -0.56
C ASN A 51 -7.87 8.62 -1.18
N VAL A 52 -7.80 7.51 -1.93
CA VAL A 52 -8.99 6.86 -2.50
C VAL A 52 -9.89 6.28 -1.41
N TYR A 53 -9.30 5.66 -0.39
CA TYR A 53 -10.08 5.05 0.69
C TYR A 53 -10.84 6.10 1.51
N LEU A 54 -10.18 7.20 1.87
CA LEU A 54 -10.75 8.27 2.69
C LEU A 54 -11.52 9.34 1.90
N GLY A 55 -11.41 9.35 0.56
CA GLY A 55 -12.05 10.36 -0.29
C GLY A 55 -11.39 11.75 -0.19
N ARG A 56 -10.09 11.82 0.09
CA ARG A 56 -9.36 13.08 0.36
C ARG A 56 -8.14 13.22 -0.52
N TYR A 57 -7.95 14.40 -1.13
CA TYR A 57 -6.73 14.75 -1.86
C TYR A 57 -6.53 16.26 -1.95
N GLY A 58 -5.48 16.78 -1.31
CA GLY A 58 -5.22 18.21 -1.24
C GLY A 58 -6.38 18.97 -0.58
N SER A 59 -6.98 19.92 -1.29
CA SER A 59 -8.17 20.65 -0.81
C SER A 59 -9.50 19.95 -1.12
N SER A 60 -9.46 18.82 -1.84
CA SER A 60 -10.65 18.03 -2.15
C SER A 60 -10.93 17.07 -1.01
N ASP A 61 -12.13 17.15 -0.44
CA ASP A 61 -12.61 16.31 0.65
C ASP A 61 -14.08 15.94 0.38
N GLY A 62 -14.39 14.66 0.45
CA GLY A 62 -15.72 14.13 0.15
C GLY A 62 -15.85 12.66 0.54
N PRO A 63 -17.02 12.04 0.31
CA PRO A 63 -17.23 10.64 0.69
C PRO A 63 -16.25 9.69 0.00
N GLY A 64 -15.55 8.89 0.81
CA GLY A 64 -14.63 7.86 0.36
C GLY A 64 -15.26 6.47 0.35
N ILE A 65 -14.44 5.47 0.06
CA ILE A 65 -14.83 4.06 0.25
C ILE A 65 -15.08 3.77 1.73
N TYR A 66 -14.31 4.41 2.63
CA TYR A 66 -14.52 4.32 4.07
C TYR A 66 -15.99 4.54 4.45
N ASP A 67 -16.63 5.61 3.96
CA ASP A 67 -18.02 5.93 4.31
C ASP A 67 -19.01 4.85 3.83
N LEU A 68 -18.73 4.24 2.68
CA LEU A 68 -19.54 3.12 2.15
C LEU A 68 -19.39 1.88 3.01
N VAL A 69 -18.16 1.52 3.41
CA VAL A 69 -17.89 0.38 4.28
C VAL A 69 -18.50 0.62 5.65
N ALA A 70 -18.29 1.80 6.24
CA ALA A 70 -18.78 2.17 7.56
C ALA A 70 -20.31 2.11 7.67
N ALA A 71 -21.03 2.42 6.58
CA ALA A 71 -22.48 2.29 6.52
C ALA A 71 -22.98 0.83 6.63
N ARG A 72 -22.13 -0.18 6.38
CA ARG A 72 -22.45 -1.61 6.51
C ARG A 72 -21.73 -2.28 7.68
N ASP A 73 -20.47 -1.94 7.90
CA ASP A 73 -19.60 -2.47 8.94
C ASP A 73 -18.56 -1.42 9.35
N GLN A 74 -18.86 -0.71 10.45
CA GLN A 74 -17.99 0.31 11.02
C GLN A 74 -16.63 -0.26 11.46
N ALA A 75 -16.62 -1.46 12.06
CA ALA A 75 -15.38 -2.04 12.58
C ALA A 75 -14.44 -2.45 11.44
N LEU A 76 -14.99 -3.00 10.35
CA LEU A 76 -14.21 -3.29 9.14
C LEU A 76 -13.65 -2.01 8.50
N ALA A 77 -14.45 -0.94 8.46
CA ALA A 77 -14.01 0.35 7.92
C ALA A 77 -12.84 0.92 8.73
N ASP A 78 -12.96 0.94 10.06
CA ASP A 78 -11.92 1.46 10.95
C ASP A 78 -10.65 0.60 10.90
N ARG A 79 -10.79 -0.72 10.79
CA ARG A 79 -9.64 -1.63 10.64
C ARG A 79 -8.88 -1.35 9.36
N LEU A 80 -9.56 -1.29 8.21
CA LEU A 80 -8.88 -1.02 6.94
C LEU A 80 -8.26 0.38 6.93
N ALA A 81 -8.90 1.39 7.54
CA ALA A 81 -8.30 2.71 7.70
C ALA A 81 -6.98 2.66 8.49
N ALA A 82 -6.95 1.90 9.58
CA ALA A 82 -5.76 1.75 10.42
C ALA A 82 -4.64 0.98 9.70
N GLU A 83 -4.97 -0.09 8.98
CA GLU A 83 -4.00 -0.87 8.19
C GLU A 83 -3.41 -0.04 7.04
N ILE A 84 -4.23 0.78 6.39
CA ILE A 84 -3.75 1.73 5.38
C ILE A 84 -2.85 2.80 5.99
N GLN A 85 -3.18 3.32 7.17
CA GLN A 85 -2.27 4.24 7.86
C GLN A 85 -0.95 3.55 8.21
N ALA A 86 -0.98 2.29 8.66
CA ALA A 86 0.21 1.53 8.99
C ALA A 86 1.13 1.31 7.78
N SER A 87 0.59 1.04 6.59
CA SER A 87 1.40 0.90 5.38
C SER A 87 2.02 2.23 4.93
N VAL A 88 1.30 3.35 5.08
CA VAL A 88 1.84 4.70 4.85
C VAL A 88 2.97 5.01 5.84
N ASP A 89 2.76 4.73 7.13
CA ASP A 89 3.76 4.98 8.17
C ASP A 89 5.02 4.13 7.95
N ALA A 90 4.85 2.85 7.56
CA ALA A 90 5.97 1.98 7.20
C ALA A 90 6.73 2.51 5.98
N ALA A 91 6.01 2.92 4.92
CA ALA A 91 6.61 3.51 3.72
C ALA A 91 7.42 4.77 4.03
N MET A 92 6.92 5.63 4.92
CA MET A 92 7.65 6.83 5.36
C MET A 92 8.88 6.53 6.23
N ALA A 93 8.96 5.33 6.81
CA ALA A 93 10.07 4.90 7.65
C ALA A 93 11.22 4.26 6.85
N ILE A 94 11.05 4.02 5.54
CA ILE A 94 12.11 3.50 4.67
C ILE A 94 13.30 4.47 4.65
N PRO A 95 14.51 4.04 5.05
CA PRO A 95 15.71 4.86 4.93
C PRO A 95 16.03 5.17 3.47
N GLU A 96 16.58 6.37 3.23
CA GLU A 96 17.04 6.78 1.90
C GLU A 96 18.56 6.56 1.78
N PRO A 97 19.07 6.13 0.62
CA PRO A 97 18.34 5.68 -0.58
C PRO A 97 17.81 4.23 -0.47
N PHE A 98 16.86 3.84 -1.34
CA PHE A 98 16.14 2.57 -1.23
C PHE A 98 17.05 1.34 -1.47
N ASP A 99 17.97 1.42 -2.42
CA ASP A 99 19.01 0.43 -2.70
C ASP A 99 19.91 0.11 -1.47
N VAL A 100 20.21 1.10 -0.63
CA VAL A 100 20.89 0.87 0.66
C VAL A 100 19.93 0.22 1.66
N ALA A 101 18.67 0.65 1.69
CA ALA A 101 17.68 0.10 2.62
C ALA A 101 17.42 -1.39 2.41
N ILE A 102 17.36 -1.88 1.16
CA ILE A 102 17.15 -3.32 0.86
C ILE A 102 18.34 -4.22 1.24
N VAL A 103 19.49 -3.64 1.61
CA VAL A 103 20.68 -4.36 2.08
C VAL A 103 20.89 -4.17 3.58
N GLU A 104 20.91 -2.93 4.04
CA GLU A 104 21.32 -2.55 5.41
C GLU A 104 20.14 -2.38 6.38
N HIS A 105 18.92 -2.17 5.88
CA HIS A 105 17.71 -1.88 6.66
C HIS A 105 16.52 -2.72 6.21
N ARG A 106 16.78 -3.99 5.88
CA ARG A 106 15.81 -4.92 5.29
C ARG A 106 14.51 -5.00 6.07
N GLU A 107 14.61 -5.02 7.39
CA GLU A 107 13.46 -5.10 8.28
C GLU A 107 12.48 -3.93 8.11
N ALA A 108 12.99 -2.74 7.77
CA ALA A 108 12.16 -1.57 7.50
C ALA A 108 11.40 -1.72 6.17
N VAL A 109 12.05 -2.31 5.15
CA VAL A 109 11.43 -2.56 3.84
C VAL A 109 10.42 -3.72 3.92
N GLU A 110 10.77 -4.80 4.63
CA GLU A 110 9.91 -5.95 4.89
C GLU A 110 8.62 -5.52 5.63
N ALA A 111 8.72 -4.60 6.59
CA ALA A 111 7.55 -4.06 7.29
C ALA A 111 6.54 -3.37 6.35
N VAL A 112 7.02 -2.76 5.25
CA VAL A 112 6.16 -2.13 4.25
C VAL A 112 5.42 -3.19 3.44
N VAL A 113 6.15 -4.22 2.99
CA VAL A 113 5.57 -5.37 2.27
C VAL A 113 4.49 -6.04 3.10
N ASP A 114 4.78 -6.32 4.37
CA ASP A 114 3.83 -6.96 5.28
C ASP A 114 2.58 -6.10 5.50
N ALA A 115 2.74 -4.79 5.74
CA ALA A 115 1.61 -3.89 5.93
C ALA A 115 0.73 -3.78 4.66
N LEU A 116 1.34 -3.76 3.48
CA LEU A 116 0.63 -3.73 2.19
C LEU A 116 -0.12 -5.04 1.91
N ARG A 117 0.41 -6.19 2.34
CA ARG A 117 -0.29 -7.48 2.24
C ARG A 117 -1.48 -7.54 3.18
N VAL A 118 -1.30 -7.13 4.44
CA VAL A 118 -2.38 -7.09 5.43
C VAL A 118 -3.55 -6.22 4.94
N GLN A 119 -3.29 -4.99 4.48
CA GLN A 119 -4.37 -4.15 3.98
C GLN A 119 -5.00 -4.73 2.69
N SER A 120 -4.24 -5.45 1.86
CA SER A 120 -4.74 -6.09 0.64
C SER A 120 -5.73 -7.21 0.97
N ASP A 121 -5.44 -8.04 1.96
CA ASP A 121 -6.35 -9.07 2.46
C ASP A 121 -7.65 -8.44 2.97
N THR A 122 -7.56 -7.36 3.76
CA THR A 122 -8.75 -6.66 4.25
C THR A 122 -9.53 -5.96 3.11
N ILE A 123 -8.88 -5.52 2.03
CA ILE A 123 -9.57 -5.02 0.82
C ILE A 123 -10.42 -6.13 0.17
N VAL A 124 -9.94 -7.38 0.17
CA VAL A 124 -10.72 -8.53 -0.30
C VAL A 124 -11.92 -8.78 0.61
N GLU A 125 -11.75 -8.71 1.93
CA GLU A 125 -12.86 -8.80 2.88
C GLU A 125 -13.91 -7.69 2.66
N VAL A 126 -13.44 -6.44 2.46
CA VAL A 126 -14.31 -5.32 2.12
C VAL A 126 -15.08 -5.56 0.82
N ALA A 127 -14.45 -6.10 -0.22
CA ALA A 127 -15.16 -6.42 -1.45
C ALA A 127 -16.24 -7.48 -1.25
N ALA A 128 -15.96 -8.51 -0.44
CA ALA A 128 -16.92 -9.54 -0.10
C ALA A 128 -18.15 -8.99 0.65
N LEU A 129 -17.99 -7.95 1.49
CA LEU A 129 -19.11 -7.25 2.15
C LEU A 129 -20.12 -6.62 1.15
N PHE A 130 -19.68 -6.37 -0.08
CA PHE A 130 -20.51 -5.85 -1.17
C PHE A 130 -20.83 -6.90 -2.24
N ASP A 131 -20.64 -8.18 -1.95
CA ASP A 131 -20.86 -9.29 -2.88
C ASP A 131 -19.98 -9.20 -4.14
N ILE A 132 -18.81 -8.56 -4.03
CA ILE A 132 -17.82 -8.42 -5.10
C ILE A 132 -16.71 -9.45 -4.88
N THR A 133 -16.49 -10.33 -5.86
CA THR A 133 -15.30 -11.18 -5.89
C THR A 133 -14.12 -10.40 -6.45
N LEU A 134 -13.08 -10.20 -5.65
CA LEU A 134 -11.79 -9.73 -6.13
C LEU A 134 -10.87 -10.91 -6.43
N ALA A 135 -10.38 -10.97 -7.67
CA ALA A 135 -9.24 -11.78 -8.03
C ALA A 135 -8.04 -10.84 -8.08
N LEU A 136 -7.23 -10.89 -7.01
CA LEU A 136 -5.92 -10.25 -7.01
C LEU A 136 -4.96 -11.23 -7.69
N GLU A 137 -4.10 -10.69 -8.57
CA GLU A 137 -3.09 -11.48 -9.30
C GLU A 137 -1.97 -11.95 -8.38
#